data_AF-A0A7J6XET8-F1
#
_entry.id   AF-A0A7J6XET8-F1
#
_cell.length_a   1.000
_cell.length_b   1.000
_cell.length_c   1.000
_cell.angle_alpha   90.00
_cell.angle_beta   90.00
_cell.angle_gamma   90.00
#
_symmetry.space_group_name_H-M   'P 1'
#
loop_
_entity.id
_entity.type
_entity.pdbx_description
1 polymer ?
#
loop_
_entity_poly.entity_id
_entity_poly.type
_entity_poly.pdbx_seq_one_letter_code
_entity_poly.pdbx_strand_id
1 'polypeptide(L)'
;MRTFSVRDEAARVMVAAPLIAFVTTHILYLNFYKLNYGLNMKVCVAMGIAQLLLWAIWAGVTHHPLKWKLWTVVVGTGLAMLLEIYDFPPYGGYLDAHALWHATTIPLTFLWWSFIKEDAEFRTSNSMKKVK
;
A
#
# COMPACT_ATOMS: atom_id res chain seq x y z
N MET A 1 6.41 -0.02 -13.05
CA MET A 1 6.08 -0.05 -11.60
C MET A 1 7.11 0.77 -10.84
N ARG A 2 6.69 1.65 -9.91
CA ARG A 2 7.56 2.64 -9.26
C ARG A 2 8.70 2.03 -8.44
N THR A 3 8.39 0.97 -7.71
CA THR A 3 9.32 0.23 -6.83
C THR A 3 10.42 -0.49 -7.61
N PHE A 4 10.10 -1.01 -8.81
CA PHE A 4 11.03 -1.77 -9.65
C PHE A 4 11.72 -0.94 -10.74
N SER A 5 11.47 0.38 -10.81
CA SER A 5 12.03 1.27 -11.85
C SER A 5 11.79 0.78 -13.31
N VAL A 6 10.78 -0.06 -13.54
CA VAL A 6 10.51 -0.64 -14.87
C VAL A 6 10.02 0.45 -15.82
N ARG A 7 10.86 0.77 -16.80
CA ARG A 7 10.58 1.75 -17.86
C ARG A 7 9.90 1.13 -19.08
N ASP A 8 10.15 -0.15 -19.33
CA ASP A 8 9.55 -0.89 -20.43
C ASP A 8 8.05 -1.14 -20.21
N GLU A 9 7.23 -0.83 -21.21
CA GLU A 9 5.78 -0.93 -21.10
C GLU A 9 5.30 -2.39 -21.13
N ALA A 10 5.96 -3.26 -21.90
CA ALA A 10 5.62 -4.69 -21.96
C ALA A 10 5.86 -5.36 -20.60
N ALA A 11 7.01 -5.09 -19.97
CA ALA A 11 7.32 -5.57 -18.62
C ALA A 11 6.32 -5.06 -17.56
N ARG A 12 5.76 -3.85 -17.70
CA ARG A 12 4.70 -3.37 -16.80
C ARG A 12 3.42 -4.18 -16.95
N VAL A 13 3.00 -4.45 -18.18
CA VAL A 13 1.79 -5.24 -18.46
C VAL A 13 1.96 -6.67 -17.97
N MET A 14 3.12 -7.28 -18.23
CA MET A 14 3.43 -8.66 -17.82
C MET A 14 3.35 -8.85 -16.29
N VAL A 15 3.67 -7.83 -15.49
CA VAL A 15 3.55 -7.90 -14.03
C VAL A 15 2.16 -7.49 -13.54
N ALA A 16 1.54 -6.46 -14.15
CA ALA A 16 0.25 -5.95 -13.69
C ALA A 16 -0.92 -6.91 -14.03
N ALA A 17 -0.94 -7.51 -15.22
CA ALA A 17 -2.06 -8.31 -15.67
C ALA A 17 -2.33 -9.55 -14.80
N PRO A 18 -1.31 -10.35 -14.38
CA PRO A 18 -1.54 -11.48 -13.49
C PRO A 18 -2.05 -11.06 -12.10
N LEU A 19 -1.56 -9.93 -11.57
CA LEU A 19 -2.01 -9.40 -10.28
C LEU A 19 -3.48 -8.99 -10.34
N ILE A 20 -3.88 -8.27 -11.39
CA ILE A 20 -5.27 -7.87 -11.61
C ILE A 20 -6.16 -9.11 -11.78
N ALA A 21 -5.72 -10.09 -12.58
CA ALA A 21 -6.46 -11.34 -12.78
C ALA A 21 -6.66 -12.11 -11.46
N PHE A 22 -5.61 -12.22 -10.63
CA PHE A 22 -5.67 -12.84 -9.31
C PHE A 22 -6.68 -12.13 -8.40
N VAL A 23 -6.57 -10.81 -8.24
CA VAL A 23 -7.47 -10.02 -7.38
C VAL A 23 -8.92 -10.13 -7.86
N THR A 24 -9.15 -10.01 -9.16
CA THR A 24 -10.50 -10.13 -9.75
C THR A 24 -11.08 -11.51 -9.48
N THR A 25 -10.31 -12.57 -9.70
CA THR A 25 -10.76 -13.96 -9.48
C THR A 25 -11.08 -14.20 -8.00
N HIS A 26 -10.25 -13.67 -7.09
CA HIS A 26 -10.47 -13.78 -5.65
C HIS A 26 -11.78 -13.08 -5.21
N ILE A 27 -12.02 -11.85 -5.70
CA ILE A 27 -13.26 -11.11 -5.43
C ILE A 27 -14.48 -11.88 -5.97
N LEU A 28 -14.40 -12.38 -7.20
CA LEU A 28 -15.48 -13.15 -7.81
C LEU A 28 -15.77 -14.45 -7.03
N TYR A 29 -14.73 -15.17 -6.59
CA TYR A 29 -14.87 -16.37 -5.78
C TYR A 29 -15.61 -16.08 -4.46
N LEU A 30 -15.23 -15.01 -3.76
CA LEU A 30 -15.87 -14.63 -2.49
C LEU A 30 -17.33 -14.20 -2.67
N ASN A 31 -17.65 -13.49 -3.76
CA ASN A 31 -19.00 -12.99 -4.02
C ASN A 31 -19.95 -14.06 -4.56
N PHE A 32 -19.50 -14.90 -5.50
CA PHE A 32 -20.39 -15.80 -6.25
C PHE A 32 -20.33 -17.25 -5.80
N TYR A 33 -19.28 -17.68 -5.10
CA TYR A 33 -19.11 -19.09 -4.73
C TYR A 33 -19.19 -19.31 -3.23
N LYS A 34 -18.29 -18.70 -2.46
CA LYS A 34 -18.26 -18.86 -1.00
C LYS A 34 -17.64 -17.64 -0.33
N LEU A 35 -18.46 -16.92 0.43
CA LEU A 35 -18.00 -15.82 1.28
C LEU A 35 -17.22 -16.41 2.48
N ASN A 36 -15.93 -16.66 2.27
CA ASN A 36 -15.03 -17.16 3.31
C ASN A 36 -14.20 -16.01 3.88
N TYR A 37 -14.64 -15.48 5.01
CA TYR A 37 -13.97 -14.38 5.71
C TYR A 37 -12.51 -14.71 6.07
N GLY A 38 -12.24 -15.92 6.55
CA GLY A 38 -10.88 -16.33 6.93
C GLY A 38 -9.92 -16.40 5.73
N LEU A 39 -10.42 -16.80 4.54
CA LEU A 39 -9.64 -16.74 3.32
C LEU A 39 -9.38 -15.29 2.87
N ASN A 40 -10.42 -14.45 2.90
CA ASN A 40 -10.31 -13.03 2.58
C ASN A 40 -9.24 -12.35 3.44
N MET A 41 -9.30 -12.56 4.77
CA MET A 41 -8.33 -12.00 5.71
C MET A 41 -6.89 -12.42 5.37
N LYS A 42 -6.65 -13.71 5.09
CA LYS A 42 -5.32 -14.21 4.70
C LYS A 42 -4.79 -13.55 3.42
N VAL A 43 -5.63 -13.41 2.39
CA VAL A 43 -5.23 -12.80 1.11
C VAL A 43 -4.96 -11.30 1.30
N CYS A 44 -5.83 -10.58 2.01
CA CYS A 44 -5.65 -9.16 2.33
C CYS A 44 -4.35 -8.91 3.12
N VAL A 45 -4.09 -9.69 4.18
CA VAL A 45 -2.86 -9.57 4.98
C VAL A 45 -1.62 -9.88 4.13
N ALA A 46 -1.65 -10.94 3.30
CA ALA A 46 -0.53 -11.27 2.43
C ALA A 46 -0.22 -10.15 1.43
N MET A 47 -1.24 -9.57 0.80
CA MET A 47 -1.09 -8.43 -0.09
C MET A 47 -0.57 -7.18 0.64
N GLY A 48 -1.06 -6.92 1.87
CA GLY A 48 -0.59 -5.82 2.71
C GLY A 48 0.88 -5.94 3.08
N ILE A 49 1.33 -7.12 3.51
CA ILE A 49 2.75 -7.40 3.80
C ILE A 49 3.60 -7.20 2.54
N ALA A 50 3.17 -7.75 1.40
CA ALA A 50 3.90 -7.59 0.14
C ALA A 50 4.04 -6.10 -0.24
N GLN A 51 2.96 -5.32 -0.14
CA GLN A 51 2.97 -3.89 -0.40
C GLN A 51 3.94 -3.15 0.54
N LEU A 52 3.90 -3.43 1.84
CA LEU A 52 4.79 -2.82 2.83
C LEU A 52 6.26 -3.11 2.54
N LEU A 53 6.60 -4.36 2.23
CA LEU A 53 7.96 -4.77 1.91
C LEU A 53 8.48 -4.07 0.64
N LEU A 54 7.65 -4.01 -0.41
CA LEU A 54 8.04 -3.35 -1.66
C LEU A 54 8.36 -1.86 -1.44
N TRP A 55 7.57 -1.16 -0.63
CA TRP A 55 7.82 0.25 -0.32
C TRP A 55 8.96 0.46 0.67
N ALA A 56 9.13 -0.41 1.66
CA ALA A 56 10.26 -0.37 2.59
C ALA A 56 11.60 -0.56 1.86
N ILE A 57 11.67 -1.56 0.96
CA ILE A 57 12.85 -1.82 0.13
C ILE A 57 13.14 -0.60 -0.74
N TRP A 58 12.12 -0.04 -1.41
CA TRP A 58 12.31 1.15 -2.23
C TRP A 58 12.77 2.36 -1.41
N ALA A 59 12.21 2.58 -0.22
CA ALA A 59 12.59 3.67 0.68
C ALA A 59 14.02 3.54 1.22
N GLY A 60 14.48 2.30 1.43
CA GLY A 60 15.84 1.99 1.89
C GLY A 60 16.88 2.10 0.80
N VAL A 61 16.56 1.66 -0.42
CA VAL A 61 17.49 1.68 -1.57
C VAL A 61 17.57 3.05 -2.23
N THR A 62 16.48 3.82 -2.25
CA THR A 62 16.46 5.11 -2.94
C THR A 62 16.88 6.28 -2.03
N HIS A 63 17.78 7.12 -2.55
CA HIS A 63 18.15 8.39 -1.92
C HIS A 63 17.12 9.51 -2.21
N HIS A 64 15.83 9.19 -2.15
CA HIS A 64 14.79 10.18 -2.41
C HIS A 64 14.68 11.19 -1.24
N PRO A 65 14.61 12.52 -1.51
CA PRO A 65 14.56 13.53 -0.45
C PRO A 65 13.34 13.39 0.48
N LEU A 66 12.27 12.76 0.00
CA LEU A 66 10.99 12.59 0.71
C LEU A 66 10.79 11.19 1.27
N LYS A 67 11.87 10.40 1.42
CA LYS A 67 11.81 9.05 1.99
C LYS A 67 11.23 9.01 3.40
N TRP A 68 11.33 10.10 4.18
CA TRP A 68 10.77 10.16 5.52
C TRP A 68 9.25 9.99 5.52
N LYS A 69 8.53 10.63 4.57
CA LYS A 69 7.08 10.48 4.43
C LYS A 69 6.73 9.03 4.13
N LEU A 70 7.49 8.42 3.23
CA LEU A 70 7.31 7.03 2.86
C LEU A 70 7.54 6.08 4.05
N TRP A 71 8.60 6.29 4.83
CA TRP A 71 8.86 5.53 6.06
C TRP A 71 7.73 5.70 7.09
N THR A 72 7.21 6.91 7.26
CA THR A 72 6.04 7.17 8.12
C THR A 72 4.82 6.38 7.64
N VAL A 73 4.56 6.33 6.33
CA VAL A 73 3.46 5.51 5.79
C VAL A 73 3.72 4.02 6.02
N VAL A 74 4.91 3.51 5.71
CA VAL A 74 5.23 2.09 5.89
C VAL A 74 5.07 1.66 7.34
N VAL A 75 5.66 2.40 8.28
CA VAL A 75 5.57 2.08 9.72
C VAL A 75 4.14 2.24 10.22
N GLY A 76 3.48 3.36 9.88
CA GLY A 76 2.12 3.64 10.32
C GLY A 76 1.11 2.62 9.82
N THR A 77 1.21 2.21 8.54
CA THR A 77 0.30 1.22 7.96
C THR A 77 0.59 -0.19 8.50
N GLY A 78 1.86 -0.51 8.79
CA GLY A 78 2.23 -1.74 9.50
C GLY A 78 1.64 -1.80 10.92
N LEU A 79 1.69 -0.70 11.67
CA LEU A 79 1.04 -0.61 12.99
C LEU A 79 -0.49 -0.72 12.90
N ALA A 80 -1.11 -0.08 11.91
CA ALA A 80 -2.55 -0.19 11.68
C ALA A 80 -2.98 -1.64 11.36
N MET A 81 -2.21 -2.35 10.54
CA MET A 81 -2.44 -3.78 10.28
C MET A 81 -2.30 -4.64 11.54
N LEU A 82 -1.35 -4.33 12.43
CA LEU A 82 -1.22 -5.07 13.70
C LEU A 82 -2.42 -4.83 14.62
N LEU A 83 -2.96 -3.61 14.65
CA LEU A 83 -4.19 -3.30 15.40
C LEU A 83 -5.39 -4.09 14.85
N GLU A 84 -5.52 -4.16 13.52
CA GLU A 84 -6.58 -4.93 12.86
C GLU A 84 -6.49 -6.44 13.14
N ILE A 85 -5.27 -7.00 13.22
CA ILE A 85 -5.06 -8.41 13.56
C ILE A 85 -5.34 -8.69 15.05
N TYR A 86 -5.02 -7.74 15.94
CA TYR A 86 -5.23 -7.91 17.38
C TYR A 86 -6.73 -7.93 17.77
N ASP A 87 -7.58 -7.27 16.98
CA ASP A 87 -9.05 -7.35 17.02
C ASP A 87 -9.66 -7.31 18.45
N PHE A 88 -9.29 -6.30 19.22
CA PHE A 88 -9.73 -6.17 20.61
C PHE A 88 -11.13 -5.56 20.72
N PRO A 89 -11.93 -5.98 21.72
CA PRO A 89 -13.30 -5.49 21.92
C PRO A 89 -13.33 -4.00 22.35
N PRO A 90 -14.44 -3.28 22.08
CA PRO A 90 -14.53 -1.85 22.34
C PRO A 90 -14.32 -1.50 23.81
N TYR A 91 -13.30 -0.70 24.09
CA TYR A 91 -13.07 -0.09 25.39
C TYR A 91 -14.08 1.04 25.61
N GLY A 92 -14.87 0.94 26.68
CA GLY A 92 -15.90 1.91 27.02
C GLY A 92 -17.03 2.07 26.00
N GLY A 93 -17.15 1.15 25.03
CA GLY A 93 -18.15 1.22 23.96
C GLY A 93 -17.82 2.14 22.78
N TYR A 94 -16.64 2.80 22.80
CA TYR A 94 -16.26 3.79 21.77
C TYR A 94 -14.96 3.48 21.04
N LEU A 95 -13.98 2.86 21.72
CA LEU A 95 -12.64 2.63 21.17
C LEU A 95 -12.40 1.14 20.96
N ASP A 96 -12.50 0.66 19.72
CA ASP A 96 -12.08 -0.69 19.32
C ASP A 96 -10.90 -0.66 18.35
N ALA A 97 -10.41 -1.85 17.98
CA ALA A 97 -9.36 -2.02 16.99
C ALA A 97 -9.72 -1.32 15.66
N HIS A 98 -10.99 -1.38 15.26
CA HIS A 98 -11.48 -0.83 14.01
C HIS A 98 -11.47 0.71 14.01
N ALA A 99 -11.88 1.34 15.11
CA ALA A 99 -11.85 2.79 15.28
C ALA A 99 -10.42 3.33 15.27
N LEU A 100 -9.48 2.64 15.95
CA LEU A 100 -8.06 2.99 15.90
C LEU A 100 -7.47 2.81 14.50
N TRP A 101 -7.89 1.77 13.78
CA TRP A 101 -7.50 1.57 12.39
C TRP A 101 -7.96 2.73 11.50
N HIS A 102 -9.21 3.19 11.61
CA HIS A 102 -9.68 4.37 10.87
C HIS A 102 -8.92 5.64 11.26
N ALA A 103 -8.73 5.87 12.57
CA ALA A 103 -8.05 7.05 13.09
C ALA A 103 -6.59 7.14 12.60
N THR A 104 -5.92 6.01 12.41
CA THR A 104 -4.53 5.95 11.92
C THR A 104 -4.46 6.01 10.40
N THR A 105 -5.33 5.31 9.67
CA THR A 105 -5.26 5.21 8.20
C THR A 105 -5.65 6.50 7.47
N ILE A 106 -6.57 7.31 7.99
CA ILE A 106 -6.98 8.59 7.39
C ILE A 106 -5.78 9.56 7.21
N PRO A 107 -5.05 9.97 8.28
CA PRO A 107 -3.92 10.88 8.13
C PRO A 107 -2.76 10.25 7.35
N LEU A 108 -2.55 8.93 7.47
CA LEU A 108 -1.54 8.21 6.67
C LEU A 108 -1.86 8.27 5.18
N THR A 109 -3.13 8.17 4.79
CA THR A 109 -3.57 8.28 3.40
C THR A 109 -3.30 9.68 2.83
N PHE A 110 -3.53 10.73 3.63
CA PHE A 110 -3.19 12.09 3.22
C PHE A 110 -1.67 12.24 2.99
N LEU A 111 -0.86 11.72 3.91
CA LEU A 111 0.59 11.78 3.82
C LEU A 111 1.13 10.96 2.64
N TRP A 112 0.51 9.81 2.35
CA TRP A 112 0.77 9.00 1.17
C TRP A 112 0.53 9.77 -0.14
N TRP A 113 -0.62 10.45 -0.24
CA TRP A 113 -0.92 11.26 -1.42
C TRP A 113 0.03 12.45 -1.60
N SER A 114 0.39 13.10 -0.49
CA SER A 114 1.41 14.16 -0.50
C SER A 114 2.74 13.63 -1.07
N PHE A 115 3.18 12.44 -0.65
CA PHE A 115 4.38 11.82 -1.19
C PHE A 115 4.27 11.53 -2.69
N ILE A 116 3.16 10.94 -3.17
CA ILE A 116 2.99 10.63 -4.61
C ILE A 116 3.04 11.91 -5.45
N LYS A 117 2.36 12.97 -5.01
CA LYS A 117 2.35 14.26 -5.71
C LYS A 117 3.77 14.80 -5.87
N GLU A 118 4.52 14.87 -4.76
CA GLU A 118 5.87 15.42 -4.76
C GLU A 118 6.86 14.52 -5.53
N ASP A 119 6.68 13.19 -5.50
CA ASP A 119 7.45 12.26 -6.33
C ASP A 119 7.22 12.51 -7.83
N ALA A 120 5.97 12.78 -8.23
CA ALA A 120 5.64 13.12 -9.61
C ALA A 120 6.26 14.46 -10.06
N GLU A 121 6.22 15.48 -9.21
CA GLU A 121 6.86 16.79 -9.45
C GLU A 121 8.39 16.66 -9.56
N PHE A 122 9.02 15.91 -8.65
CA PHE A 122 10.46 15.64 -8.67
C PHE A 122 10.90 14.95 -9.97
N ARG A 123 10.13 13.95 -10.44
CA ARG A 123 10.43 13.26 -11.70
C ARG A 123 10.28 14.16 -12.92
N THR A 124 9.23 14.98 -12.95
CA THR A 124 8.95 15.89 -14.06
C THR A 124 10.05 16.95 -14.18
N SER A 125 10.42 17.58 -13.06
CA SER A 125 11.50 18.58 -13.03
C SER A 125 12.86 18.00 -13.48
N ASN A 126 13.21 16.79 -13.05
CA ASN A 126 14.43 16.12 -13.48
C ASN A 126 14.43 15.75 -14.96
N SER A 127 13.27 15.40 -15.53
CA SER A 127 13.13 15.15 -16.97
C SER A 127 13.32 16.44 -17.76
N MET A 128 12.73 17.56 -17.32
CA MET A 128 12.89 18.86 -17.98
C MET A 128 14.33 19.38 -17.94
N LYS A 129 15.06 19.15 -16.85
CA LYS A 129 16.49 19.49 -16.73
C LYS A 129 17.39 18.71 -17.68
N LYS A 130 17.00 17.49 -18.10
CA LYS A 130 17.77 16.68 -19.05
C LYS A 130 17.57 17.08 -20.52
N VAL A 131 16.50 17.81 -20.82
CA VAL A 131 16.14 18.23 -22.18
C VAL A 131 16.71 19.62 -22.51
N LYS A 132 17.09 20.39 -21.50
CA LYS A 132 17.87 21.64 -21.63
C LYS A 132 19.35 21.35 -21.63
#